data_AF-A0A2G9YEH0-F1
#
_entry.id   AF-A0A2G9YEH0-F1
#
_cell.length_a   1.000
_cell.length_b   1.000
_cell.length_c   1.000
_cell.angle_alpha   90.00
_cell.angle_beta   90.00
_cell.angle_gamma   90.00
#
_symmetry.space_group_name_H-M   'P 1'
#
loop_
_entity.id
_entity.type
_entity.pdbx_description
1 polymer ?
#
loop_
_entity_poly.entity_id
_entity_poly.type
_entity_poly.pdbx_seq_one_letter_code
_entity_poly.pdbx_strand_id
1 'polypeptide(L)'
;MITLFNTAINSPIIIILTVLYAITSSITTFDIRLIQAKRDGTLPPDEPMLPAWTGLFGWLGWGIAIALIFLNWKYAIFVFVIGFILKVLPVLETIGNILMSPFRPKK
;
A
#
# COMPACT_ATOMS: atom_id res chain seq x y z
N MET A 1 6.38 -17.67 21.60
CA MET A 1 7.05 -16.52 22.24
C MET A 1 7.50 -15.59 21.13
N ILE A 2 7.08 -14.32 21.12
CA ILE A 2 7.48 -13.37 20.07
C ILE A 2 8.87 -12.84 20.44
N THR A 3 9.86 -13.07 19.59
CA THR A 3 11.18 -12.45 19.69
C THR A 3 11.16 -11.13 18.91
N LEU A 4 11.08 -10.02 19.64
CA LEU A 4 11.23 -8.69 19.04
C LEU A 4 12.57 -8.61 18.30
N PHE A 5 12.58 -7.95 17.14
CA PHE A 5 13.72 -7.75 16.23
C PHE A 5 14.26 -8.99 15.50
N ASN A 6 13.78 -10.20 15.80
CA ASN A 6 14.22 -11.42 15.14
C ASN A 6 13.10 -12.48 15.06
N THR A 7 11.87 -12.03 14.78
CA THR A 7 10.74 -12.94 14.56
C THR A 7 10.94 -13.71 13.24
N ALA A 8 10.67 -15.01 13.24
CA ALA A 8 10.87 -15.87 12.08
C ALA A 8 9.98 -15.45 10.89
N ILE A 9 10.56 -15.44 9.68
CA ILE A 9 9.89 -14.95 8.45
C ILE A 9 8.64 -15.75 8.12
N ASN A 10 8.64 -17.04 8.43
CA ASN A 10 7.49 -17.94 8.27
C ASN A 10 6.44 -17.79 9.39
N SER A 11 6.62 -16.87 10.35
CA SER A 11 5.62 -16.66 11.39
C SER A 11 4.33 -16.10 10.76
N PRO A 12 3.15 -16.55 11.22
CA PRO A 12 1.88 -16.06 10.70
C PRO A 12 1.74 -14.53 10.79
N ILE A 13 2.27 -13.91 11.84
CA ILE A 13 2.18 -12.46 12.04
C ILE A 13 2.96 -11.68 10.98
N ILE A 14 4.17 -12.12 10.61
CA ILE A 14 4.95 -11.47 9.55
C ILE A 14 4.24 -11.63 8.21
N ILE A 15 3.74 -12.83 7.89
CA ILE A 15 3.03 -13.09 6.64
C ILE A 15 1.80 -12.20 6.52
N ILE A 16 0.96 -12.13 7.56
CA ILE A 16 -0.25 -11.29 7.58
C ILE A 16 0.13 -9.81 7.41
N LEU A 17 1.13 -9.33 8.16
CA LEU A 17 1.56 -7.93 8.04
C LEU A 17 2.12 -7.62 6.66
N THR A 18 2.87 -8.53 6.02
CA THR A 18 3.36 -8.34 4.65
C THR A 18 2.21 -8.24 3.64
N VAL A 19 1.20 -9.12 3.75
CA VAL A 19 0.03 -9.08 2.86
C VAL A 19 -0.75 -7.77 3.06
N LEU A 20 -1.01 -7.39 4.31
CA LEU A 20 -1.68 -6.12 4.62
C LEU A 20 -0.86 -4.91 4.16
N TYR A 21 0.46 -4.96 4.27
CA TYR A 21 1.36 -3.93 3.76
C TYR A 21 1.24 -3.80 2.23
N ALA A 22 1.18 -4.92 1.51
CA ALA A 22 1.02 -4.90 0.06
C ALA A 22 -0.35 -4.33 -0.37
N ILE A 23 -1.42 -4.69 0.33
CA ILE A 23 -2.79 -4.18 0.07
C ILE A 23 -2.89 -2.67 0.37
N THR A 24 -2.39 -2.24 1.53
CA THR A 24 -2.39 -0.80 1.87
C THR A 24 -1.52 -0.01 0.89
N SER A 25 -0.33 -0.51 0.57
CA SER A 25 0.58 0.14 -0.38
C SER A 25 0.00 0.23 -1.79
N SER A 26 -0.77 -0.76 -2.24
CA SER A 26 -1.43 -0.74 -3.56
C SER A 26 -2.54 0.32 -3.62
N ILE A 27 -3.41 0.36 -2.60
CA ILE A 27 -4.46 1.38 -2.49
C ILE A 27 -3.85 2.78 -2.45
N THR A 28 -2.88 3.02 -1.58
CA THR A 28 -2.23 4.34 -1.46
C THR A 28 -1.45 4.73 -2.71
N THR A 29 -0.80 3.78 -3.38
CA THR A 29 -0.11 4.08 -4.65
C THR A 29 -1.09 4.48 -5.74
N PHE A 30 -2.21 3.77 -5.85
CA PHE A 30 -3.26 4.10 -6.80
C PHE A 30 -3.89 5.48 -6.52
N ASP A 31 -4.22 5.77 -5.25
CA ASP A 31 -4.75 7.08 -4.83
C ASP A 31 -3.79 8.24 -5.17
N ILE A 32 -2.51 8.09 -4.85
CA ILE A 32 -1.47 9.10 -5.18
C ILE A 32 -1.38 9.32 -6.69
N ARG A 33 -1.39 8.26 -7.50
CA ARG A 33 -1.30 8.39 -8.96
C ARG A 33 -2.53 9.04 -9.55
N LEU A 34 -3.72 8.78 -9.00
CA LEU A 34 -4.95 9.43 -9.41
C LEU A 34 -4.94 10.94 -9.07
N ILE A 35 -4.44 11.31 -7.90
CA ILE A 35 -4.22 12.72 -7.52
C ILE A 35 -3.21 13.39 -8.47
N GLN A 36 -2.09 12.73 -8.75
CA GLN A 36 -1.06 13.24 -9.67
C GLN A 36 -1.63 13.45 -11.07
N ALA A 37 -2.33 12.44 -11.62
CA ALA A 37 -2.91 12.51 -12.94
C ALA A 37 -3.98 13.62 -13.07
N LYS A 38 -4.79 13.84 -12.02
CA LYS A 38 -5.75 14.95 -11.98
C LYS A 38 -5.06 16.31 -11.92
N ARG A 39 -3.98 16.42 -11.14
CA ARG A 39 -3.18 17.66 -11.04
C ARG A 39 -2.44 17.98 -12.34
N ASP A 40 -1.93 16.97 -13.01
CA ASP A 40 -1.17 17.09 -14.26
C ASP A 40 -2.09 17.27 -15.50
N GLY A 41 -3.41 17.22 -15.30
CA GLY A 41 -4.41 17.41 -16.35
C GLY A 41 -4.55 16.23 -17.31
N THR A 42 -4.01 15.07 -16.95
CA THR A 42 -4.13 13.84 -17.76
C THR A 42 -5.45 13.11 -17.55
N LEU A 43 -6.20 13.45 -16.49
CA LEU A 43 -7.58 13.01 -16.26
C LEU A 43 -8.58 14.16 -16.47
N PRO A 44 -9.77 13.89 -17.03
CA PRO A 44 -10.87 14.84 -17.07
C PRO A 44 -11.18 15.45 -15.69
N PRO A 45 -11.48 16.76 -15.59
CA PRO A 45 -11.78 17.43 -14.32
C PRO A 45 -12.94 16.77 -13.54
N ASP A 46 -13.92 16.25 -14.29
CA ASP A 46 -15.12 15.60 -13.77
C ASP A 46 -14.91 14.12 -13.38
N GLU A 47 -13.68 13.61 -13.46
CA GLU A 47 -13.40 12.25 -13.04
C GLU A 47 -13.47 12.16 -11.50
N PRO A 48 -14.29 11.24 -10.96
CA PRO A 48 -14.49 11.13 -9.53
C PRO A 48 -13.21 10.63 -8.86
N MET A 49 -12.82 11.31 -7.78
CA MET A 49 -11.71 10.89 -6.94
C MET A 49 -12.14 9.77 -6.01
N LEU A 50 -11.15 9.07 -5.44
CA LEU A 50 -11.42 8.13 -4.38
C LEU A 50 -12.00 8.84 -3.14
N PRO A 51 -12.84 8.16 -2.35
CA PRO A 51 -13.38 8.72 -1.12
C PRO A 51 -12.28 9.09 -0.12
N ALA A 52 -12.41 10.20 0.61
CA ALA A 52 -11.38 10.69 1.53
C ALA A 52 -10.93 9.69 2.63
N TRP A 53 -11.79 8.72 2.99
CA TRP A 53 -11.44 7.68 3.96
C TRP A 53 -10.32 6.74 3.46
N THR A 54 -10.01 6.71 2.16
CA THR A 54 -8.89 5.93 1.62
C THR A 54 -7.53 6.38 2.16
N GLY A 55 -7.42 7.64 2.58
CA GLY A 55 -6.24 8.17 3.26
C GLY A 55 -5.90 7.39 4.55
N LEU A 56 -6.88 6.74 5.18
CA LEU A 56 -6.66 5.88 6.35
C LEU A 56 -5.77 4.68 6.04
N PHE A 57 -5.81 4.14 4.81
CA PHE A 57 -4.91 3.04 4.41
C PHE A 57 -3.45 3.47 4.35
N GLY A 58 -3.19 4.74 4.04
CA GLY A 58 -1.82 5.30 4.10
C GLY A 58 -1.28 5.29 5.53
N TRP A 59 -2.09 5.74 6.49
CA TRP A 59 -1.74 5.66 7.92
C TRP A 59 -1.60 4.22 8.41
N LEU A 60 -2.50 3.32 8.00
CA LEU A 60 -2.40 1.90 8.32
C LEU A 60 -1.11 1.29 7.76
N GLY A 61 -0.76 1.62 6.51
CA GLY A 61 0.46 1.17 5.85
C GLY A 61 1.73 1.60 6.60
N TRP A 62 1.78 2.85 7.09
CA TRP A 62 2.86 3.31 7.95
C TRP A 62 2.94 2.55 9.28
N GLY A 63 1.80 2.31 9.93
CA GLY A 63 1.75 1.49 11.15
C GLY A 63 2.27 0.08 10.94
N ILE A 64 1.89 -0.56 9.83
CA ILE A 64 2.36 -1.90 9.46
C ILE A 64 3.85 -1.89 9.14
N ALA A 65 4.34 -0.88 8.42
CA ALA A 65 5.76 -0.72 8.11
C ALA A 65 6.60 -0.64 9.40
N ILE A 66 6.17 0.18 10.36
CA ILE A 66 6.82 0.30 11.67
C ILE A 66 6.78 -1.05 12.41
N ALA A 67 5.64 -1.73 12.42
CA ALA A 67 5.52 -3.05 13.05
C ALA A 67 6.48 -4.09 12.44
N LEU A 68 6.61 -4.13 11.11
CA LEU A 68 7.54 -5.01 10.42
C LEU A 68 9.00 -4.73 10.80
N ILE A 69 9.38 -3.45 10.93
CA ILE A 69 10.74 -3.07 11.38
C ILE A 69 11.01 -3.61 12.79
N PHE A 70 10.07 -3.47 13.72
CA PHE A 70 10.21 -3.96 15.09
C PHE A 70 10.19 -5.50 15.19
N LEU A 71 9.49 -6.19 14.30
CA LEU A 71 9.45 -7.66 14.30
C LEU A 71 10.68 -8.28 13.65
N ASN A 72 11.12 -7.74 12.51
CA ASN A 72 12.28 -8.21 11.77
C ASN A 72 12.80 -7.12 10.80
N TRP A 73 13.74 -6.30 11.25
CA TRP A 73 14.24 -5.16 10.48
C TRP A 73 14.90 -5.54 9.14
N LYS A 74 15.60 -6.68 9.07
CA LYS A 74 16.24 -7.17 7.83
C LYS A 74 15.17 -7.50 6.78
N TYR A 75 14.13 -8.22 7.21
CA TYR A 75 13.00 -8.55 6.36
C TYR A 75 12.19 -7.30 5.97
N ALA A 76 11.99 -6.35 6.89
CA ALA A 76 11.30 -5.11 6.59
C ALA A 76 12.00 -4.30 5.48
N ILE A 77 13.33 -4.16 5.55
CA ILE A 77 14.12 -3.51 4.49
C ILE A 77 13.90 -4.22 3.15
N PHE A 78 13.95 -5.55 3.14
CA PHE A 78 13.71 -6.34 1.92
C PHE A 78 12.31 -6.09 1.34
N VAL A 79 11.26 -6.11 2.18
CA VAL A 79 9.88 -5.80 1.77
C VAL A 79 9.77 -4.37 1.23
N PHE A 80 10.45 -3.39 1.83
CA PHE A 80 10.41 -2.01 1.33
C PHE A 80 11.13 -1.84 0.00
N VAL A 81 12.26 -2.52 -0.21
CA VAL A 81 12.96 -2.50 -1.51
C VAL A 81 12.08 -3.11 -2.59
N ILE A 82 11.47 -4.27 -2.34
CA ILE A 82 10.51 -4.87 -3.28
C ILE A 82 9.32 -3.94 -3.51
N GLY A 83 8.72 -3.42 -2.44
CA GLY A 83 7.60 -2.49 -2.52
C GLY A 83 7.91 -1.26 -3.36
N PHE A 84 9.12 -0.70 -3.21
CA PHE A 84 9.60 0.41 -4.03
C PHE A 84 9.69 0.03 -5.51
N ILE A 85 10.29 -1.12 -5.84
CA ILE A 85 10.37 -1.61 -7.23
C ILE A 85 8.96 -1.80 -7.82
N LEU A 86 8.04 -2.43 -7.07
CA LEU A 86 6.67 -2.66 -7.52
C LEU A 86 5.87 -1.35 -7.69
N LYS A 87 6.18 -0.32 -6.89
CA LYS A 87 5.60 1.02 -7.02
C LYS A 87 6.08 1.73 -8.28
N VAL A 88 7.32 1.46 -8.71
CA VAL A 88 7.89 1.98 -9.96
C VAL A 88 7.29 1.25 -11.18
N LEU A 89 7.07 -0.07 -11.10
CA LEU A 89 6.63 -0.95 -12.21
C LEU A 89 5.10 -1.04 -12.41
N PRO A 90 4.34 0.06 -12.32
CA PRO A 90 2.87 0.12 -12.08
C PRO A 90 2.11 -1.05 -11.40
N VAL A 91 2.76 -2.03 -10.79
CA VAL A 91 2.11 -3.26 -10.30
C VAL A 91 1.16 -2.93 -9.15
N LEU A 92 1.65 -2.13 -8.20
CA LEU A 92 0.86 -1.69 -7.05
C LEU A 92 -0.33 -0.83 -7.47
N GLU A 93 -0.18 -0.02 -8.52
CA GLU A 93 -1.27 0.77 -9.07
C GLU A 93 -2.36 -0.13 -9.67
N THR A 94 -1.99 -1.12 -10.50
CA THR A 94 -2.94 -2.05 -11.10
C THR A 94 -3.73 -2.82 -10.03
N ILE A 95 -3.05 -3.31 -8.99
CA ILE A 95 -3.71 -3.99 -7.86
C ILE A 95 -4.63 -3.01 -7.13
N GLY A 96 -4.17 -1.80 -6.84
CA GLY A 96 -4.97 -0.77 -6.16
C GLY A 96 -6.21 -0.39 -6.96
N ASN A 97 -6.10 -0.29 -8.28
CA ASN A 97 -7.22 -0.07 -9.18
C ASN A 97 -8.27 -1.18 -9.10
N ILE A 98 -7.83 -2.45 -9.13
CA ILE A 98 -8.73 -3.62 -9.01
C ILE A 98 -9.44 -3.60 -7.64
N LEU A 99 -8.70 -3.36 -6.56
CA LEU A 99 -9.24 -3.31 -5.20
C LEU A 99 -10.24 -2.17 -4.99
N MET A 100 -9.96 -1.01 -5.57
CA MET A 100 -10.77 0.20 -5.40
C MET A 100 -11.88 0.34 -6.44
N SER A 101 -11.91 -0.51 -7.47
CA SER A 101 -12.93 -0.51 -8.53
C SER A 101 -14.38 -0.49 -8.00
N PRO A 102 -14.74 -1.30 -6.99
CA PRO A 102 -16.11 -1.30 -6.43
C PRO A 102 -16.49 -0.01 -5.72
N PHE A 103 -15.50 0.76 -5.26
CA PHE A 103 -15.69 1.98 -4.47
C PHE A 103 -15.56 3.26 -5.31
N ARG A 104 -15.30 3.14 -6.61
CA ARG A 104 -15.30 4.29 -7.51
C ARG A 104 -16.74 4.81 -7.66
N PRO A 105 -16.98 6.11 -7.43
CA PRO A 105 -18.26 6.70 -7.75
C PRO A 105 -18.56 6.48 -9.23
N LYS A 106 -19.68 5.82 -9.55
CA LYS A 106 -20.15 5.73 -10.94
C LYS A 106 -20.82 7.06 -11.28
N LYS A 107 -20.52 7.58 -12.48
CA LYS A 107 -21.32 8.66 -13.06
C LYS A 107 -22.73 8.18 -13.33
#